data_AF-A0A7S2PIT1-F1
#
_entry.id   AF-A0A7S2PIT1-F1
#
_cell.length_a   1.000
_cell.length_b   1.000
_cell.length_c   1.000
_cell.angle_alpha   90.00
_cell.angle_beta   90.00
_cell.angle_gamma   90.00
#
_symmetry.space_group_name_H-M   'P 1'
#
loop_
_entity.id
_entity.type
_entity.pdbx_description
1 polymer ?
#
loop_
_entity_poly.entity_id
_entity_poly.type
_entity_poly.pdbx_seq_one_letter_code
_entity_poly.pdbx_strand_id
1 'polypeptide(L)'
;VRVCESVGFGIHSVLGITEPCTGVLRGAFRDRGSLPLWFWPVAGFLLAVVALANFSGNNEVVLGAQAYIATFHIGAMLYHWRLNHHPAVALAPSVYVLFAVIVTALRVNIWTALLGTVACAAVAELLCRMLMTPPECRHALLD
;
A
#
# COMPACT_ATOMS: atom_id res chain seq x y z
N VAL A 1 2.48 17.70 -1.78
CA VAL A 1 1.73 16.42 -1.81
C VAL A 1 2.43 15.39 -2.69
N ARG A 2 2.44 15.53 -4.03
CA ARG A 2 3.09 14.56 -4.94
C ARG A 2 4.57 14.27 -4.67
N VAL A 3 5.35 15.29 -4.32
CA VAL A 3 6.78 15.11 -3.93
C VAL A 3 6.90 14.24 -2.67
N CYS A 4 6.06 14.49 -1.66
CA CYS A 4 6.06 13.71 -0.42
C CYS A 4 5.67 12.24 -0.69
N GLU A 5 4.66 12.01 -1.53
CA GLU A 5 4.26 10.67 -1.99
C GLU A 5 5.44 9.95 -2.66
N SER A 6 6.06 10.57 -3.66
CA SER A 6 7.14 9.95 -4.43
C SER A 6 8.41 9.71 -3.61
N VAL A 7 8.75 10.59 -2.66
CA VAL A 7 9.87 10.37 -1.74
C VAL A 7 9.57 9.19 -0.82
N GLY A 8 8.38 9.14 -0.21
CA GLY A 8 7.95 8.02 0.62
C GLY A 8 8.00 6.70 -0.15
N PHE A 9 7.49 6.68 -1.38
CA PHE A 9 7.49 5.51 -2.25
C PHE A 9 8.90 5.12 -2.71
N GLY A 10 9.78 6.08 -2.96
CA GLY A 10 11.19 5.82 -3.27
C GLY A 10 11.94 5.15 -2.12
N ILE A 11 11.64 5.54 -0.87
CA ILE A 11 12.22 4.86 0.29
C ILE A 11 11.62 3.45 0.43
N HIS A 12 10.30 3.31 0.33
CA HIS A 12 9.63 2.01 0.46
C HIS A 12 9.98 1.05 -0.69
N SER A 13 10.30 1.56 -1.88
CA SER A 13 10.74 0.72 -3.00
C SER A 13 12.08 0.06 -2.71
N VAL A 14 13.06 0.82 -2.20
CA VAL A 14 14.35 0.27 -1.79
C VAL A 14 14.18 -0.77 -0.70
N LEU A 15 13.38 -0.47 0.33
CA LEU A 15 13.10 -1.42 1.41
C LEU A 15 12.43 -2.70 0.88
N GLY A 16 11.41 -2.58 0.04
CA GLY A 16 10.69 -3.72 -0.53
C GLY A 16 11.56 -4.60 -1.43
N ILE A 17 12.34 -3.98 -2.34
CA ILE A 17 13.25 -4.70 -3.25
C ILE A 17 14.32 -5.45 -2.47
N THR A 18 14.85 -4.83 -1.40
CA THR A 18 15.94 -5.43 -0.61
C THR A 18 15.47 -6.33 0.54
N GLU A 19 14.16 -6.42 0.78
CA GLU A 19 13.57 -7.19 1.89
C GLU A 19 13.97 -8.69 1.92
N PRO A 20 14.14 -9.41 0.79
CA PRO A 20 14.63 -10.78 0.82
C PRO A 20 16.02 -10.92 1.45
N CYS A 21 16.84 -9.87 1.36
CA CYS A 21 18.20 -9.84 1.90
C CYS A 21 18.26 -9.24 3.31
N THR A 22 17.39 -8.28 3.62
CA THR A 22 17.50 -7.48 4.86
C THR A 22 16.52 -7.92 5.95
N GLY A 23 15.34 -8.43 5.59
CA GLY A 23 14.30 -8.81 6.55
C GLY A 23 13.73 -7.64 7.36
N VAL A 24 14.02 -6.39 6.98
CA VAL A 24 13.72 -5.20 7.78
C VAL A 24 12.22 -4.95 7.89
N LEU A 25 11.47 -5.07 6.79
CA LEU A 25 10.01 -4.86 6.79
C LEU A 25 9.31 -5.96 7.56
N ARG A 26 9.66 -7.24 7.35
CA ARG A 26 9.07 -8.34 8.13
C ARG A 26 9.42 -8.22 9.61
N GLY A 27 10.65 -7.81 9.94
CA GLY A 27 11.07 -7.53 11.31
C GLY A 27 10.26 -6.38 11.94
N ALA A 28 10.15 -5.25 11.25
CA ALA A 28 9.42 -4.07 11.72
C ALA A 28 7.92 -4.35 11.91
N PHE A 29 7.32 -5.12 10.99
CA PHE A 29 5.92 -5.50 11.04
C PHE A 29 5.65 -6.75 11.87
N ARG A 30 6.67 -7.34 12.51
CA ARG A 30 6.55 -8.61 13.25
C ARG A 30 5.86 -9.70 12.41
N ASP A 31 6.05 -9.66 11.10
CA ASP A 31 5.42 -10.57 10.17
C ASP A 31 6.16 -11.91 10.16
N ARG A 32 5.43 -12.98 10.47
CA ARG A 32 5.95 -14.34 10.50
C ARG A 32 5.65 -15.10 9.21
N GLY A 33 5.45 -14.43 8.07
CA GLY A 33 5.13 -15.08 6.79
C GLY A 33 3.65 -15.04 6.44
N SER A 34 2.96 -13.97 6.84
CA SER A 34 1.55 -13.71 6.54
C SER A 34 1.38 -13.29 5.07
N LEU A 35 2.46 -12.83 4.45
CA LEU A 35 2.60 -12.59 3.01
C LEU A 35 3.69 -13.50 2.41
N PRO A 36 3.57 -13.87 1.12
CA PRO A 36 4.60 -14.64 0.43
C PRO A 36 5.87 -13.79 0.24
N LEU A 37 7.05 -14.43 0.27
CA LEU A 37 8.34 -13.73 0.22
C LEU A 37 8.54 -12.89 -1.05
N TRP A 38 7.98 -13.32 -2.18
CA TRP A 38 8.07 -12.58 -3.44
C TRP A 38 7.23 -11.30 -3.46
N PHE A 39 6.27 -11.14 -2.53
CA PHE A 39 5.41 -9.96 -2.47
C PHE A 39 6.24 -8.69 -2.27
N TRP A 40 7.22 -8.73 -1.36
CA TRP A 40 8.03 -7.57 -1.00
C TRP A 40 8.80 -6.96 -2.17
N PRO A 41 9.60 -7.73 -2.94
CA PRO A 41 10.32 -7.15 -4.07
C PRO A 41 9.39 -6.71 -5.21
N VAL A 42 8.27 -7.41 -5.43
CA VAL A 42 7.27 -7.00 -6.44
C VAL A 42 6.61 -5.68 -6.04
N ALA A 43 6.16 -5.56 -4.79
CA ALA A 43 5.62 -4.33 -4.25
C ALA A 43 6.66 -3.20 -4.33
N GLY A 44 7.91 -3.47 -3.96
CA GLY A 44 9.00 -2.50 -4.04
C GLY A 44 9.23 -1.96 -5.46
N PHE A 45 9.26 -2.83 -6.47
CA PHE A 45 9.38 -2.41 -7.86
C PHE A 45 8.20 -1.54 -8.32
N LEU A 46 6.96 -1.95 -7.99
CA LEU A 46 5.77 -1.17 -8.32
C LEU A 46 5.76 0.20 -7.64
N LEU A 47 6.23 0.29 -6.40
CA LEU A 47 6.41 1.57 -5.69
C LEU A 47 7.40 2.48 -6.41
N ALA A 48 8.50 1.94 -6.96
CA ALA A 48 9.45 2.73 -7.75
C ALA A 48 8.81 3.27 -9.04
N VAL A 49 8.05 2.43 -9.76
CA VAL A 49 7.32 2.84 -10.97
C VAL A 49 6.32 3.95 -10.63
N VAL A 50 5.56 3.80 -9.54
CA VAL A 50 4.57 4.78 -9.10
C VAL A 50 5.22 6.09 -8.66
N ALA A 51 6.37 6.04 -7.97
CA ALA A 51 7.12 7.23 -7.58
C ALA A 51 7.51 8.09 -8.80
N LEU A 52 7.91 7.44 -9.90
CA LEU A 52 8.23 8.10 -11.17
C LEU A 52 6.97 8.56 -11.93
N ALA A 53 5.99 7.67 -12.09
CA ALA A 53 4.74 7.94 -12.80
C ALA A 53 3.97 9.11 -12.17
N ASN A 54 4.07 9.29 -10.86
CA ASN A 54 3.44 10.39 -10.15
C ASN A 54 3.99 11.76 -10.54
N PHE A 55 5.04 11.88 -11.36
CA PHE A 55 5.51 13.15 -11.94
C PHE A 55 5.14 13.33 -13.42
N SER A 56 4.40 12.40 -14.02
CA SER A 56 3.98 12.49 -15.41
C SER A 56 3.19 13.77 -15.71
N GLY A 57 3.38 14.28 -16.93
CA GLY A 57 2.56 15.35 -17.50
C GLY A 57 1.19 14.86 -17.98
N ASN A 58 1.02 13.54 -18.17
CA ASN A 58 -0.25 12.95 -18.57
C ASN A 58 -1.14 12.73 -17.33
N ASN A 59 -2.35 13.32 -17.35
CA ASN A 59 -3.33 13.21 -16.27
C ASN A 59 -3.72 11.76 -15.96
N GLU A 60 -3.91 10.92 -16.97
CA GLU A 60 -4.33 9.52 -16.79
C GLU A 60 -3.27 8.71 -16.04
N VAL A 61 -1.99 8.95 -16.36
CA VAL A 61 -0.86 8.30 -15.67
C VAL A 61 -0.80 8.72 -14.21
N VAL A 62 -1.03 10.01 -13.92
CA VAL A 62 -1.08 10.50 -12.53
C VAL A 62 -2.27 9.89 -11.79
N LEU A 63 -3.45 9.82 -12.40
CA LEU A 63 -4.63 9.21 -11.77
C LEU A 63 -4.43 7.73 -11.49
N GLY A 64 -3.80 6.99 -12.41
CA GLY A 64 -3.40 5.60 -12.18
C GLY A 64 -2.41 5.45 -11.02
N ALA A 65 -1.42 6.34 -10.91
CA ALA A 65 -0.50 6.38 -9.78
C ALA A 65 -1.25 6.65 -8.46
N GLN A 66 -2.20 7.60 -8.44
CA GLN A 66 -2.99 7.91 -7.25
C GLN A 66 -3.91 6.77 -6.83
N ALA A 67 -4.53 6.08 -7.79
CA ALA A 67 -5.31 4.89 -7.53
C ALA A 67 -4.45 3.79 -6.88
N TYR A 68 -3.25 3.55 -7.41
CA TYR A 68 -2.31 2.62 -6.80
C TYR A 68 -1.91 3.05 -5.39
N ILE A 69 -1.58 4.33 -5.17
CA ILE A 69 -1.20 4.86 -3.85
C ILE A 69 -2.31 4.57 -2.83
N ALA A 70 -3.56 4.87 -3.18
CA ALA A 70 -4.72 4.63 -2.34
C ALA A 70 -4.92 3.12 -2.07
N THR A 71 -4.97 2.28 -3.10
CA THR A 71 -5.13 0.83 -2.95
C THR A 71 -4.05 0.22 -2.07
N PHE A 72 -2.77 0.57 -2.30
CA PHE A 72 -1.66 0.02 -1.55
C PHE A 72 -1.72 0.39 -0.06
N HIS A 73 -2.01 1.65 0.26
CA HIS A 73 -2.06 2.12 1.65
C HIS A 73 -3.32 1.66 2.40
N ILE A 74 -4.46 1.55 1.72
CA ILE A 74 -5.64 0.89 2.30
C ILE A 74 -5.33 -0.59 2.56
N GLY A 75 -4.67 -1.26 1.62
CA GLY A 75 -4.18 -2.63 1.79
C GLY A 75 -3.26 -2.77 3.00
N ALA A 76 -2.35 -1.81 3.22
CA ALA A 76 -1.47 -1.78 4.40
C ALA A 76 -2.25 -1.63 5.72
N MET A 77 -3.32 -0.82 5.74
CA MET A 77 -4.21 -0.70 6.91
C MET A 77 -4.90 -2.05 7.20
N LEU A 78 -5.50 -2.67 6.18
CA LEU A 78 -6.14 -3.97 6.29
C LEU A 78 -5.16 -5.06 6.72
N TYR A 79 -3.95 -5.02 6.18
CA TYR A 79 -2.86 -5.91 6.56
C TYR A 79 -2.55 -5.81 8.06
N HIS A 80 -2.33 -4.59 8.56
CA HIS A 80 -2.05 -4.38 9.98
C HIS A 80 -3.23 -4.77 10.89
N TRP A 81 -4.46 -4.50 10.48
CA TRP A 81 -5.64 -4.94 11.23
C TRP A 81 -5.72 -6.47 11.32
N ARG A 82 -5.46 -7.19 10.22
CA ARG A 82 -5.46 -8.67 10.21
C ARG A 82 -4.31 -9.28 11.00
N LEU A 83 -3.23 -8.53 11.21
CA LEU A 83 -2.16 -8.91 12.12
C LEU A 83 -2.44 -8.56 13.59
N ASN A 84 -3.63 -8.04 13.91
CA ASN A 84 -4.01 -7.58 15.25
C ASN A 84 -3.04 -6.52 15.81
N HIS A 85 -2.50 -5.66 14.95
CA HIS A 85 -1.70 -4.53 15.38
C HIS A 85 -2.57 -3.41 15.96
N HIS A 86 -1.96 -2.59 16.81
CA HIS A 86 -2.62 -1.42 17.40
C HIS A 86 -3.13 -0.47 16.30
N PRO A 87 -4.38 0.04 16.37
CA PRO A 87 -5.00 0.81 15.28
C PRO A 87 -4.24 2.08 14.90
N ALA A 88 -3.43 2.64 15.81
CA ALA A 88 -2.58 3.81 15.51
C ALA A 88 -1.60 3.57 14.35
N VAL A 89 -1.23 2.32 14.04
CA VAL A 89 -0.38 2.02 12.87
C VAL A 89 -1.05 2.40 11.55
N ALA A 90 -2.38 2.55 11.53
CA ALA A 90 -3.13 2.98 10.35
C ALA A 90 -3.01 4.50 10.06
N LEU A 91 -2.49 5.30 11.00
CA LEU A 91 -2.38 6.76 10.81
C LEU A 91 -1.45 7.11 9.65
N ALA A 92 -0.25 6.52 9.63
CA ALA A 92 0.73 6.73 8.56
C ALA A 92 0.16 6.42 7.16
N PRO A 93 -0.41 5.22 6.89
CA PRO A 93 -0.99 4.94 5.59
C PRO A 93 -2.22 5.80 5.27
N SER A 94 -3.05 6.17 6.25
CA SER A 94 -4.20 7.05 6.02
C SER A 94 -3.79 8.43 5.47
N VAL A 95 -2.64 8.97 5.88
CA VAL A 95 -2.12 10.24 5.35
C VAL A 95 -1.83 10.14 3.85
N TYR A 96 -1.26 9.02 3.37
CA TYR A 96 -1.02 8.82 1.94
C TYR A 96 -2.31 8.65 1.14
N VAL A 97 -3.34 8.00 1.71
CA VAL A 97 -4.67 7.94 1.10
C VAL A 97 -5.27 9.34 0.98
N LEU A 98 -5.16 10.17 2.04
CA LEU A 98 -5.62 11.55 2.01
C LEU A 98 -4.90 12.38 0.94
N PHE A 99 -3.58 12.21 0.82
CA PHE A 99 -2.80 12.84 -0.23
C PHE A 99 -3.29 12.45 -1.63
N ALA A 100 -3.58 11.17 -1.84
CA ALA A 100 -4.10 10.69 -3.12
C ALA A 100 -5.49 11.24 -3.45
N VAL A 101 -6.37 11.36 -2.45
CA VAL A 101 -7.67 12.02 -2.59
C VAL A 101 -7.49 13.49 -2.98
N ILE A 102 -6.60 14.22 -2.31
CA ILE A 102 -6.33 15.64 -2.60
C ILE A 102 -5.81 15.80 -4.03
N VAL A 103 -4.83 15.00 -4.45
CA VAL A 103 -4.26 15.10 -5.81
C VAL A 103 -5.32 14.78 -6.87
N THR A 104 -6.11 13.74 -6.65
CA THR A 104 -7.18 13.34 -7.57
C THR A 104 -8.27 14.40 -7.66
N ALA A 105 -8.67 14.98 -6.51
CA ALA A 105 -9.67 16.04 -6.45
C ALA A 105 -9.22 17.30 -7.19
N LEU A 106 -7.94 17.67 -7.07
CA LEU A 106 -7.35 18.81 -7.79
C LEU A 106 -7.21 18.56 -9.30
N ARG A 107 -7.07 17.31 -9.73
CA ARG A 107 -6.90 16.93 -11.14
C ARG A 107 -8.22 16.77 -11.89
N VAL A 108 -9.27 16.32 -11.20
CA VAL A 108 -10.56 15.97 -11.82
C VAL A 108 -11.71 16.63 -11.07
N ASN A 109 -12.09 16.09 -9.91
CA ASN A 109 -13.03 16.68 -8.95
C ASN A 109 -13.10 15.78 -7.69
N ILE A 110 -13.71 16.31 -6.63
CA ILE A 110 -13.82 15.60 -5.34
C ILE A 110 -14.66 14.32 -5.41
N TRP A 111 -15.72 14.27 -6.21
CA TRP A 111 -16.58 13.09 -6.31
C TRP A 111 -15.85 11.91 -6.94
N THR A 112 -15.09 12.16 -8.02
CA THR A 112 -14.21 11.16 -8.64
C THR A 112 -13.16 10.66 -7.64
N ALA A 113 -12.59 11.55 -6.81
CA ALA A 113 -11.62 11.14 -5.79
C ALA A 113 -12.23 10.23 -4.72
N LEU A 114 -13.42 10.56 -4.21
CA LEU A 114 -14.10 9.76 -3.18
C LEU A 114 -14.55 8.40 -3.74
N LEU A 115 -15.23 8.39 -4.89
CA LEU A 115 -15.67 7.14 -5.53
C LEU A 115 -14.49 6.26 -5.94
N GLY A 116 -13.43 6.87 -6.48
CA GLY A 116 -12.19 6.17 -6.81
C GLY A 116 -11.55 5.54 -5.57
N THR A 117 -11.55 6.24 -4.44
CA THR A 117 -11.01 5.70 -3.17
C THR A 117 -11.84 4.53 -2.66
N VAL A 118 -13.16 4.57 -2.77
CA VAL A 118 -14.04 3.43 -2.42
C VAL A 118 -13.75 2.23 -3.32
N ALA A 119 -13.59 2.43 -4.63
CA ALA A 119 -13.20 1.36 -5.54
C ALA A 119 -11.81 0.80 -5.19
N CYS A 120 -10.84 1.65 -4.86
CA CYS A 120 -9.52 1.24 -4.41
C CYS A 120 -9.58 0.41 -3.12
N ALA A 121 -10.46 0.76 -2.18
CA ALA A 121 -10.67 0.02 -0.94
C ALA A 121 -11.23 -1.38 -1.20
N ALA A 122 -12.21 -1.51 -2.11
CA ALA A 122 -12.75 -2.80 -2.49
C ALA A 122 -11.69 -3.72 -3.13
N VAL A 123 -10.85 -3.17 -4.02
CA VAL A 123 -9.73 -3.90 -4.62
C VAL A 123 -8.70 -4.31 -3.56
N ALA A 124 -8.37 -3.40 -2.63
CA ALA A 124 -7.44 -3.68 -1.55
C ALA A 124 -7.94 -4.81 -0.65
N GLU A 125 -9.22 -4.81 -0.28
CA GLU A 125 -9.84 -5.88 0.52
C GLU A 125 -9.83 -7.23 -0.21
N LEU A 126 -10.12 -7.24 -1.52
CA LEU A 126 -10.04 -8.46 -2.32
C LEU A 126 -8.61 -9.02 -2.34
N LEU A 127 -7.61 -8.20 -2.65
CA LEU A 127 -6.20 -8.60 -2.66
C LEU A 127 -5.73 -9.06 -1.28
N CYS A 128 -6.18 -8.39 -0.22
CA CYS A 128 -5.88 -8.76 1.16
C CYS A 128 -6.42 -10.16 1.49
N ARG A 129 -7.62 -10.52 1.03
CA ARG A 129 -8.17 -11.88 1.17
C ARG A 129 -7.41 -12.92 0.36
N MET A 130 -6.93 -12.58 -0.83
CA MET A 130 -6.24 -13.52 -1.70
C MET A 130 -4.79 -13.78 -1.28
N LEU A 131 -4.09 -12.75 -0.80
CA LEU A 131 -2.64 -12.79 -0.57
C LEU A 131 -2.25 -13.06 0.88
N MET A 132 -3.13 -12.77 1.84
CA MET A 132 -2.79 -12.90 3.26
C MET A 132 -3.34 -14.17 3.89
N THR A 133 -2.49 -14.84 4.66
CA THR A 133 -2.92 -15.89 5.60
C THR A 133 -3.05 -15.29 7.00
N PRO A 134 -4.25 -15.29 7.62
CA PRO A 134 -4.44 -14.76 8.97
C PRO A 134 -3.64 -15.53 10.03
N PRO A 135 -3.22 -14.89 11.14
CA PRO A 135 -2.47 -15.54 12.21
C PRO A 135 -3.24 -16.72 12.87
N GLU A 136 -4.55 -16.57 13.01
CA GLU A 136 -5.43 -17.57 13.64
C GLU A 136 -5.45 -18.90 12.89
N CYS A 137 -5.38 -18.85 11.56
CA CYS A 137 -5.33 -20.03 10.70
C CYS A 137 -4.01 -20.80 10.87
N ARG A 138 -2.95 -20.13 11.33
CA ARG A 138 -1.65 -20.76 11.55
C ARG A 138 -1.57 -21.50 12.88
N HIS A 139 -2.27 -21.04 13.91
CA HIS A 139 -2.39 -21.77 15.17
C HIS A 139 -3.14 -23.09 14.98
N ALA A 140 -4.23 -23.09 14.21
CA ALA A 140 -4.99 -24.30 13.89
C ALA A 140 -4.27 -25.32 12.99
N LEU A 141 -3.13 -24.98 12.38
CA LEU A 141 -2.31 -25.88 11.54
C LEU A 141 -1.10 -26.46 12.30
N LEU A 142 -0.82 -25.97 13.51
CA LEU A 142 0.29 -26.40 14.34
C LEU A 142 -0.16 -27.21 15.57
N ASP A 143 -1.47 -27.35 15.76
CA ASP A 143 -2.14 -28.23 16.72
C ASP A 143 -2.70 -29.47 16.01
#